data_AF-A0A4Q3GYR5-F1
#
_entry.id   AF-A0A4Q3GYR5-F1
#
_cell.length_a   1.000
_cell.length_b   1.000
_cell.length_c   1.000
_cell.angle_alpha   90.00
_cell.angle_beta   90.00
_cell.angle_gamma   90.00
#
_symmetry.space_group_name_H-M   'P 1'
#
loop_
_entity.id
_entity.type
_entity.pdbx_description
1 polymer ?
#
loop_
_entity_poly.entity_id
_entity_poly.type
_entity_poly.pdbx_seq_one_letter_code
_entity_poly.pdbx_strand_id
1 'polypeptide(L)'
;VSTVLDAYGRFSPELADVAKPFFNSGWIDAPTGDGKLSGAFAHPTVPSAHPYLMLNYLGRTRDIMTLAHELGHGVHQRLAAAQGPILANTPLTLAETASVFGEMLTFRALLDKTTDKKQRFALLSSKVEDMLNTVVRQIAFYTFERRVHTARRQGELRTEEINQIWLDVQTESLGDGIIQNEGYDIFWTYIPHFIHSPFYVYAYAFGDCLVNSLYAQYEKSSEGFAERYFELLKAGGSKHHSELLAPFGLDAKDPNFWSLGLSMIEGLIDELEATSP
;
A
#
# COMPACT_ATOMS: atom_id res chain seq x y z
N VAL A 1 11.11 -11.69 -12.88
CA VAL A 1 11.61 -10.52 -13.64
C VAL A 1 10.66 -10.13 -14.75
N SER A 2 10.34 -11.01 -15.71
CA SER A 2 9.37 -10.69 -16.80
C SER A 2 8.01 -10.25 -16.25
N THR A 3 7.47 -10.94 -15.24
CA THR A 3 6.12 -10.67 -14.71
C THR A 3 5.85 -9.20 -14.35
N VAL A 4 6.74 -8.55 -13.59
CA VAL A 4 6.52 -7.18 -13.11
C VAL A 4 6.71 -6.16 -14.25
N LEU A 5 7.76 -6.30 -15.05
CA LEU A 5 8.00 -5.45 -16.21
C LEU A 5 6.89 -5.58 -17.26
N ASP A 6 6.40 -6.80 -17.50
CA ASP A 6 5.29 -7.07 -18.42
C ASP A 6 4.00 -6.42 -17.89
N ALA A 7 3.73 -6.50 -16.59
CA ALA A 7 2.57 -5.86 -15.98
C ALA A 7 2.63 -4.33 -16.11
N TYR A 8 3.80 -3.73 -15.86
CA TYR A 8 4.01 -2.30 -16.02
C TYR A 8 3.88 -1.90 -17.49
N GLY A 9 4.40 -2.71 -18.41
CA GLY A 9 4.31 -2.48 -19.86
C GLY A 9 2.88 -2.59 -20.42
N ARG A 10 2.05 -3.47 -19.84
CA ARG A 10 0.60 -3.54 -20.15
C ARG A 10 -0.14 -2.26 -19.78
N PHE A 11 0.29 -1.60 -18.70
CA PHE A 11 -0.27 -0.30 -18.30
C PHE A 11 0.29 0.84 -19.17
N SER A 12 1.61 0.94 -19.28
CA SER A 12 2.27 1.90 -20.15
C SER A 12 3.67 1.41 -20.53
N PRO A 13 4.03 1.37 -21.83
CA PRO A 13 5.38 1.07 -22.28
C PRO A 13 6.45 1.98 -21.64
N GLU A 14 6.13 3.26 -21.43
CA GLU A 14 7.02 4.23 -20.77
C GLU A 14 7.31 3.81 -19.32
N LEU A 15 6.32 3.24 -18.61
CA LEU A 15 6.50 2.81 -17.22
C LEU A 15 7.47 1.63 -17.14
N ALA A 16 7.36 0.70 -18.08
CA ALA A 16 8.32 -0.38 -18.23
C ALA A 16 9.72 0.16 -18.57
N ASP A 17 9.83 1.18 -19.42
CA ASP A 17 11.12 1.81 -19.77
C ASP A 17 11.81 2.46 -18.57
N VAL A 18 11.04 3.13 -17.70
CA VAL A 18 11.57 3.68 -16.44
C VAL A 18 11.97 2.57 -15.46
N ALA A 19 11.30 1.43 -15.48
CA ALA A 19 11.60 0.30 -14.61
C ALA A 19 12.76 -0.60 -15.09
N LYS A 20 12.97 -0.72 -16.41
CA LYS A 20 13.97 -1.63 -17.02
C LYS A 20 15.38 -1.55 -16.43
N PRO A 21 15.96 -0.34 -16.19
CA PRO A 21 17.31 -0.24 -15.65
C PRO A 21 17.50 -0.88 -14.27
N PHE A 22 16.44 -0.98 -13.45
CA PHE A 22 16.55 -1.65 -12.15
C PHE A 22 17.02 -3.10 -12.28
N PHE A 23 16.52 -3.80 -13.30
CA PHE A 23 16.86 -5.19 -13.57
C PHE A 23 18.18 -5.35 -14.32
N ASN A 24 18.56 -4.39 -15.15
CA ASN A 24 19.70 -4.52 -16.06
C ASN A 24 21.00 -3.89 -15.53
N SER A 25 20.92 -3.05 -14.50
CA SER A 25 22.05 -2.24 -14.02
C SER A 25 22.45 -2.54 -12.58
N GLY A 26 21.97 -3.64 -12.00
CA GLY A 26 22.35 -4.06 -10.65
C GLY A 26 21.81 -3.14 -9.55
N TRP A 27 20.65 -2.51 -9.76
CA TRP A 27 20.04 -1.62 -8.75
C TRP A 27 19.16 -2.37 -7.76
N ILE A 28 19.03 -3.69 -7.91
CA ILE A 28 18.28 -4.57 -7.04
C ILE A 28 19.25 -5.54 -6.37
N ASP A 29 19.33 -5.46 -5.04
CA ASP A 29 19.97 -6.48 -4.21
C ASP A 29 18.92 -7.48 -3.70
N ALA A 30 18.68 -8.53 -4.49
CA ALA A 30 17.61 -9.51 -4.25
C ALA A 30 17.96 -10.75 -3.40
N PRO A 31 19.16 -11.36 -3.51
CA PRO A 31 19.46 -12.61 -2.81
C PRO A 31 19.46 -12.44 -1.28
N THR A 32 19.02 -13.46 -0.56
CA THR A 32 19.18 -13.52 0.90
C THR A 32 20.63 -13.83 1.27
N GLY A 33 21.10 -13.36 2.43
CA GLY A 33 22.45 -13.66 2.92
C GLY A 33 22.61 -13.42 4.42
N ASP A 34 23.64 -14.06 4.99
CA ASP A 34 23.98 -13.90 6.40
C ASP A 34 24.32 -12.43 6.70
N GLY A 35 23.69 -11.88 7.75
CA GLY A 35 23.88 -10.48 8.15
C GLY A 35 23.15 -9.45 7.27
N LYS A 36 22.41 -9.87 6.24
CA LYS A 36 21.55 -8.97 5.47
C LYS A 36 20.33 -8.53 6.28
N LEU A 37 19.96 -7.26 6.15
CA LEU A 37 18.76 -6.71 6.77
C LEU A 37 17.50 -7.48 6.31
N SER A 38 16.57 -7.69 7.23
CA SER A 38 15.27 -8.30 6.91
C SER A 38 14.35 -7.34 6.16
N GLY A 39 13.32 -7.90 5.53
CA GLY A 39 12.32 -7.12 4.80
C GLY A 39 12.77 -6.72 3.39
N ALA A 40 12.23 -5.61 2.92
CA ALA A 40 12.57 -4.98 1.65
C ALA A 40 12.42 -3.46 1.76
N PHE A 41 13.11 -2.70 0.91
CA PHE A 41 12.93 -1.25 0.80
C PHE A 41 13.46 -0.71 -0.53
N ALA A 42 12.98 0.46 -0.92
CA ALA A 42 13.51 1.32 -1.98
C ALA A 42 14.17 2.56 -1.38
N HIS A 43 15.49 2.65 -1.45
CA HIS A 43 16.24 3.76 -0.85
C HIS A 43 16.62 4.82 -1.89
N PRO A 44 16.18 6.07 -1.73
CA PRO A 44 16.61 7.16 -2.59
C PRO A 44 18.07 7.53 -2.28
N THR A 45 18.80 8.07 -3.25
CA THR A 45 20.19 8.53 -3.05
C THR A 45 20.26 10.04 -3.12
N VAL A 46 20.75 10.59 -4.23
CA VAL A 46 20.64 12.02 -4.60
C VAL A 46 19.88 12.10 -5.92
N PRO A 47 19.22 13.21 -6.25
CA PRO A 47 18.39 13.29 -7.47
C PRO A 47 19.14 12.99 -8.78
N SER A 48 20.45 13.19 -8.82
CA SER A 48 21.29 12.86 -9.98
C SER A 48 21.68 11.37 -10.08
N ALA A 49 21.35 10.57 -9.07
CA ALA A 49 21.65 9.15 -8.99
C ALA A 49 20.37 8.32 -8.90
N HIS A 50 20.45 7.06 -9.31
CA HIS A 50 19.33 6.14 -9.22
C HIS A 50 19.12 5.67 -7.77
N PRO A 51 17.90 5.26 -7.41
CA PRO A 51 17.66 4.58 -6.15
C PRO A 51 18.10 3.11 -6.22
N TYR A 52 18.16 2.48 -5.05
CA TYR A 52 18.45 1.06 -4.91
C TYR A 52 17.29 0.34 -4.23
N LEU A 53 17.01 -0.88 -4.67
CA LEU A 53 16.05 -1.77 -4.04
C LEU A 53 16.81 -2.86 -3.28
N MET A 54 16.46 -3.07 -2.02
CA MET A 54 16.91 -4.22 -1.24
C MET A 54 15.72 -5.14 -1.03
N LEU A 55 15.87 -6.42 -1.35
CA LEU A 55 14.85 -7.44 -1.16
C LEU A 55 15.48 -8.69 -0.51
N ASN A 56 14.62 -9.53 0.06
CA ASN A 56 14.94 -10.91 0.42
C ASN A 56 14.09 -11.86 -0.42
N TYR A 57 14.54 -12.16 -1.65
CA TYR A 57 13.77 -12.89 -2.65
C TYR A 57 14.04 -14.40 -2.60
N LEU A 58 13.02 -15.18 -2.26
CA LEU A 58 13.05 -16.65 -2.13
C LEU A 58 12.27 -17.39 -3.23
N GLY A 59 11.74 -16.66 -4.22
CA GLY A 59 10.99 -17.23 -5.35
C GLY A 59 9.53 -17.53 -5.06
N ARG A 60 8.96 -16.99 -3.98
CA ARG A 60 7.54 -17.13 -3.63
C ARG A 60 6.72 -16.04 -4.32
N THR A 61 5.41 -16.28 -4.51
CA THR A 61 4.50 -15.28 -5.09
C THR A 61 4.53 -13.96 -4.31
N ARG A 62 4.59 -14.04 -2.98
CA ARG A 62 4.73 -12.85 -2.11
C ARG A 62 5.95 -12.01 -2.48
N ASP A 63 7.07 -12.65 -2.82
CA ASP A 63 8.31 -11.95 -3.17
C ASP A 63 8.18 -11.19 -4.50
N ILE A 64 7.29 -11.65 -5.40
CA ILE A 64 6.95 -10.92 -6.63
C ILE A 64 6.17 -9.65 -6.31
N MET A 65 5.21 -9.71 -5.37
CA MET A 65 4.47 -8.53 -4.92
C MET A 65 5.39 -7.55 -4.20
N THR A 66 6.27 -8.04 -3.31
CA THR A 66 7.28 -7.20 -2.66
C THR A 66 8.21 -6.53 -3.68
N LEU A 67 8.67 -7.25 -4.71
CA LEU A 67 9.43 -6.65 -5.79
C LEU A 67 8.64 -5.57 -6.54
N ALA A 68 7.36 -5.80 -6.83
CA ALA A 68 6.50 -4.81 -7.49
C ALA A 68 6.33 -3.55 -6.63
N HIS A 69 6.11 -3.73 -5.32
CA HIS A 69 6.01 -2.65 -4.33
C HIS A 69 7.27 -1.77 -4.36
N GLU A 70 8.44 -2.36 -4.12
CA GLU A 70 9.69 -1.61 -4.06
C GLU A 70 10.06 -0.99 -5.41
N LEU A 71 9.77 -1.69 -6.52
CA LEU A 71 9.97 -1.15 -7.86
C LEU A 71 9.08 0.07 -8.12
N GLY A 72 7.84 0.07 -7.62
CA GLY A 72 6.97 1.23 -7.69
C GLY A 72 7.57 2.45 -6.98
N HIS A 73 8.08 2.28 -5.76
CA HIS A 73 8.84 3.35 -5.09
C HIS A 73 10.06 3.80 -5.89
N GLY A 74 10.87 2.86 -6.40
CA GLY A 74 12.04 3.18 -7.21
C GLY A 74 11.69 3.98 -8.46
N VAL A 75 10.62 3.59 -9.16
CA VAL A 75 10.10 4.32 -10.33
C VAL A 75 9.64 5.73 -9.95
N HIS A 76 8.89 5.86 -8.85
CA HIS A 76 8.44 7.17 -8.36
C HIS A 76 9.63 8.09 -8.06
N GLN A 77 10.63 7.59 -7.35
CA GLN A 77 11.86 8.32 -7.03
C GLN A 77 12.62 8.77 -8.29
N ARG A 78 12.69 7.92 -9.32
CA ARG A 78 13.30 8.30 -10.61
C ARG A 78 12.52 9.38 -11.35
N LEU A 79 11.19 9.30 -11.35
CA LEU A 79 10.33 10.29 -12.02
C LEU A 79 10.37 11.64 -11.30
N ALA A 80 10.37 11.64 -9.98
CA ALA A 80 10.40 12.84 -9.16
C ALA A 80 11.79 13.51 -9.11
N ALA A 81 12.85 12.82 -9.54
CA ALA A 81 14.24 13.31 -9.46
C ALA A 81 14.46 14.70 -10.07
N ALA A 82 13.74 15.03 -11.14
CA ALA A 82 13.84 16.34 -11.80
C ALA A 82 13.39 17.53 -10.91
N GLN A 83 12.64 17.27 -9.83
CA GLN A 83 12.24 18.29 -8.85
C GLN A 83 13.41 18.74 -7.94
N GLY A 84 14.55 18.05 -8.01
CA GLY A 84 15.73 18.38 -7.22
C GLY A 84 15.64 17.93 -5.75
N PRO A 85 16.67 18.22 -4.94
CA PRO A 85 16.88 17.57 -3.64
C PRO A 85 15.83 17.92 -2.59
N ILE A 86 15.11 19.03 -2.76
CA ILE A 86 14.12 19.51 -1.79
C ILE A 86 12.73 18.93 -2.10
N LEU A 87 12.37 18.85 -3.39
CA LEU A 87 11.00 18.56 -3.83
C LEU A 87 10.84 17.16 -4.44
N ALA A 88 11.92 16.41 -4.64
CA ALA A 88 11.83 15.03 -5.13
C ALA A 88 11.23 14.06 -4.09
N ASN A 89 11.41 14.34 -2.80
CA ASN A 89 10.83 13.53 -1.74
C ASN A 89 9.32 13.72 -1.67
N THR A 90 8.59 12.61 -1.63
CA THR A 90 7.14 12.60 -1.60
C THR A 90 6.62 12.67 -0.16
N PRO A 91 5.48 13.36 0.07
CA PRO A 91 4.83 13.31 1.36
C PRO A 91 4.29 11.90 1.64
N LEU A 92 4.21 11.51 2.90
CA LEU A 92 3.74 10.18 3.33
C LEU A 92 2.39 9.79 2.71
N THR A 93 1.48 10.75 2.55
CA THR A 93 0.17 10.55 1.95
C THR A 93 0.20 10.10 0.49
N LEU A 94 1.31 10.33 -0.22
CA LEU A 94 1.50 9.98 -1.63
C LEU A 94 2.65 9.01 -1.86
N ALA A 95 3.45 8.70 -0.83
CA ALA A 95 4.63 7.84 -0.95
C ALA A 95 4.27 6.44 -1.46
N GLU A 96 3.13 5.90 -1.00
CA GLU A 96 2.61 4.59 -1.39
C GLU A 96 1.90 4.55 -2.74
N THR A 97 1.76 5.70 -3.41
CA THR A 97 0.94 5.77 -4.63
C THR A 97 1.47 4.84 -5.71
N ALA A 98 2.78 4.86 -5.93
CA ALA A 98 3.40 4.10 -7.01
C ALA A 98 3.65 2.63 -6.67
N SER A 99 4.00 2.33 -5.41
CA SER A 99 4.25 0.98 -4.91
C SER A 99 2.97 0.15 -4.97
N VAL A 100 1.90 0.63 -4.35
CA VAL A 100 0.62 -0.09 -4.29
C VAL A 100 -0.04 -0.17 -5.68
N PHE A 101 0.05 0.88 -6.51
CA PHE A 101 -0.50 0.82 -7.87
C PHE A 101 0.25 -0.21 -8.73
N GLY A 102 1.58 -0.25 -8.62
CA GLY A 102 2.43 -1.24 -9.27
C GLY A 102 2.16 -2.68 -8.82
N GLU A 103 1.91 -2.87 -7.53
CA GLU A 103 1.42 -4.14 -6.99
C GLU A 103 0.09 -4.54 -7.60
N MET A 104 -0.90 -3.64 -7.66
CA MET A 104 -2.21 -3.93 -8.23
C MET A 104 -2.13 -4.34 -9.70
N LEU A 105 -1.30 -3.66 -10.51
CA LEU A 105 -1.02 -4.05 -11.89
C LEU A 105 -0.43 -5.46 -11.97
N THR A 106 0.55 -5.76 -11.11
CA THR A 106 1.24 -7.05 -11.10
C THR A 106 0.33 -8.18 -10.61
N PHE A 107 -0.45 -7.92 -9.56
CA PHE A 107 -1.45 -8.83 -9.03
C PHE A 107 -2.47 -9.19 -10.09
N ARG A 108 -3.06 -8.20 -10.77
CA ARG A 108 -4.05 -8.48 -11.81
C ARG A 108 -3.45 -9.23 -12.98
N ALA A 109 -2.23 -8.88 -13.41
CA ALA A 109 -1.53 -9.60 -14.47
C ALA A 109 -1.21 -11.06 -14.10
N LEU A 110 -0.90 -11.36 -12.84
CA LEU A 110 -0.72 -12.72 -12.34
C LEU A 110 -2.05 -13.46 -12.28
N LEU A 111 -3.07 -12.84 -11.70
CA LEU A 111 -4.40 -13.41 -11.54
C LEU A 111 -5.01 -13.77 -12.90
N ASP A 112 -4.92 -12.90 -13.90
CA ASP A 112 -5.38 -13.14 -15.27
C ASP A 112 -4.72 -14.37 -15.93
N LYS A 113 -3.46 -14.65 -15.59
CA LYS A 113 -2.68 -15.77 -16.15
C LYS A 113 -2.91 -17.08 -15.38
N THR A 114 -3.38 -17.01 -14.14
CA THR A 114 -3.60 -18.18 -13.29
C THR A 114 -4.92 -18.87 -13.65
N THR A 115 -4.81 -20.05 -14.27
CA THR A 115 -5.96 -20.88 -14.67
C THR A 115 -6.37 -21.91 -13.61
N ASP A 116 -5.46 -22.27 -12.70
CA ASP A 116 -5.77 -23.22 -11.63
C ASP A 116 -6.65 -22.55 -10.56
N LYS A 117 -7.81 -23.14 -10.26
CA LYS A 117 -8.79 -22.56 -9.34
C LYS A 117 -8.24 -22.41 -7.92
N LYS A 118 -7.47 -23.39 -7.43
CA LYS A 118 -6.92 -23.34 -6.06
C LYS A 118 -5.86 -22.26 -5.92
N GLN A 119 -4.99 -22.11 -6.92
CA GLN A 119 -4.01 -21.04 -6.97
C GLN A 119 -4.69 -19.68 -7.10
N ARG A 120 -5.73 -19.57 -7.93
CA ARG A 120 -6.51 -18.32 -8.07
C ARG A 120 -7.17 -17.92 -6.75
N PHE A 121 -7.82 -18.87 -6.07
CA PHE A 121 -8.40 -18.66 -4.75
C PHE A 121 -7.33 -18.21 -3.74
N ALA A 122 -6.19 -18.90 -3.66
CA ALA A 122 -5.11 -18.53 -2.75
C ALA A 122 -4.53 -17.12 -3.00
N LEU A 123 -4.40 -16.71 -4.27
CA LEU A 123 -3.96 -15.36 -4.64
C LEU A 123 -4.96 -14.30 -4.16
N LEU A 124 -6.25 -14.53 -4.43
CA LEU A 124 -7.33 -13.64 -4.00
C LEU A 124 -7.42 -13.57 -2.48
N SER A 125 -7.36 -14.71 -1.77
CA SER A 125 -7.38 -14.76 -0.31
C SER A 125 -6.25 -13.93 0.30
N SER A 126 -5.02 -14.12 -0.19
CA SER A 126 -3.87 -13.35 0.29
C SER A 126 -4.06 -11.85 0.05
N LYS A 127 -4.54 -11.46 -1.14
CA LYS A 127 -4.72 -10.03 -1.46
C LYS A 127 -5.83 -9.39 -0.61
N VAL A 128 -6.94 -10.08 -0.42
CA VAL A 128 -8.04 -9.61 0.45
C VAL A 128 -7.55 -9.47 1.89
N GLU A 129 -6.82 -10.46 2.42
CA GLU A 129 -6.26 -10.39 3.77
C GLU A 129 -5.29 -9.22 3.95
N ASP A 130 -4.43 -8.95 2.95
CA ASP A 130 -3.50 -7.82 2.97
C ASP A 130 -4.25 -6.47 2.95
N MET A 131 -5.30 -6.33 2.15
CA MET A 131 -6.11 -5.10 2.07
C MET A 131 -6.90 -4.85 3.36
N LEU A 132 -7.48 -5.90 3.96
CA LEU A 132 -8.15 -5.80 5.26
C LEU A 132 -7.17 -5.38 6.37
N ASN A 133 -5.95 -5.91 6.35
CA ASN A 133 -4.88 -5.52 7.29
C ASN A 133 -4.37 -4.08 7.08
N THR A 134 -4.47 -3.54 5.88
CA THR A 134 -3.97 -2.20 5.53
C THR A 134 -5.02 -1.11 5.72
N VAL A 135 -6.29 -1.42 5.52
CA VAL A 135 -7.40 -0.46 5.68
C VAL A 135 -8.11 -0.67 7.01
N VAL A 136 -8.85 -1.77 7.15
CA VAL A 136 -9.75 -2.02 8.29
C VAL A 136 -8.99 -2.00 9.62
N ARG A 137 -7.90 -2.78 9.69
CA ARG A 137 -7.08 -2.85 10.91
C ARG A 137 -6.41 -1.52 11.26
N GLN A 138 -5.94 -0.76 10.28
CA GLN A 138 -5.27 0.52 10.54
C GLN A 138 -6.26 1.60 11.00
N ILE A 139 -7.50 1.58 10.49
CA ILE A 139 -8.58 2.45 10.97
C ILE A 139 -9.02 2.06 12.40
N ALA A 140 -9.05 0.78 12.73
CA ALA A 140 -9.26 0.32 14.11
C ALA A 140 -8.15 0.86 15.02
N PHE A 141 -6.89 0.72 14.62
CA PHE A 141 -5.74 1.25 15.36
C PHE A 141 -5.81 2.76 15.58
N TYR A 142 -6.14 3.52 14.53
CA TYR A 142 -6.38 4.96 14.65
C TYR A 142 -7.53 5.28 15.63
N THR A 143 -8.61 4.50 15.59
CA THR A 143 -9.76 4.67 16.48
C THR A 143 -9.39 4.40 17.93
N PHE A 144 -8.60 3.36 18.19
CA PHE A 144 -8.03 3.05 19.49
C PHE A 144 -7.19 4.22 20.02
N GLU A 145 -6.20 4.69 19.25
CA GLU A 145 -5.37 5.84 19.64
C GLU A 145 -6.21 7.07 19.97
N ARG A 146 -7.19 7.39 19.11
CA ARG A 146 -8.09 8.52 19.34
C ARG A 146 -8.90 8.37 20.62
N ARG A 147 -9.44 7.18 20.91
CA ARG A 147 -10.20 6.91 22.15
C ARG A 147 -9.30 7.04 23.38
N VAL A 148 -8.10 6.45 23.37
CA VAL A 148 -7.13 6.56 24.47
C VAL A 148 -6.72 8.01 24.72
N HIS A 149 -6.31 8.74 23.68
CA HIS A 149 -5.90 10.14 23.81
C HIS A 149 -7.04 11.06 24.23
N THR A 150 -8.28 10.78 23.84
CA THR A 150 -9.45 11.55 24.27
C THR A 150 -9.77 11.28 25.74
N ALA A 151 -9.78 10.00 26.15
CA ALA A 151 -10.01 9.61 27.54
C ALA A 151 -8.93 10.17 28.48
N ARG A 152 -7.66 10.17 28.05
CA ARG A 152 -6.54 10.74 28.82
C ARG A 152 -6.68 12.22 29.13
N ARG A 153 -7.47 12.98 28.36
CA ARG A 153 -7.78 14.39 28.65
C ARG A 153 -8.68 14.55 29.89
N GLN A 154 -9.40 13.51 30.29
CA GLN A 154 -10.29 13.53 31.45
C GLN A 154 -9.61 13.07 32.75
N GLY A 155 -8.42 12.49 32.67
CA GLY A 155 -7.70 11.98 33.83
C GLY A 155 -6.62 10.98 33.47
N GLU A 156 -5.96 10.42 34.48
CA GLU A 156 -5.06 9.28 34.30
C GLU A 156 -5.87 8.03 33.93
N LEU A 157 -5.30 7.19 33.07
CA LEU A 157 -5.90 5.93 32.65
C LEU A 157 -5.14 4.77 33.28
N ARG A 158 -5.88 3.82 33.86
CA ARG A 158 -5.37 2.54 34.32
C ARG A 158 -5.18 1.58 33.16
N THR A 159 -4.35 0.57 33.34
CA THR A 159 -4.09 -0.45 32.31
C THR A 159 -5.37 -1.13 31.86
N GLU A 160 -6.27 -1.46 32.78
CA GLU A 160 -7.55 -2.14 32.49
C GLU A 160 -8.46 -1.28 31.60
N GLU A 161 -8.40 0.04 31.75
CA GLU A 161 -9.19 0.98 30.93
C GLU A 161 -8.64 1.05 29.50
N ILE A 162 -7.32 1.00 29.32
CA ILE A 162 -6.69 0.96 27.99
C ILE A 162 -6.99 -0.39 27.32
N ASN A 163 -6.86 -1.50 28.06
CA ASN A 163 -7.18 -2.84 27.58
C ASN A 163 -8.64 -2.94 27.12
N GLN A 164 -9.58 -2.35 27.88
CA GLN A 164 -10.99 -2.34 27.49
C GLN A 164 -11.22 -1.54 26.20
N ILE A 165 -10.61 -0.35 26.07
CA ILE A 165 -10.69 0.45 24.84
C ILE A 165 -10.17 -0.34 23.64
N TRP A 166 -9.08 -1.11 23.82
CA TRP A 166 -8.55 -1.98 22.79
C TRP A 166 -9.55 -3.06 22.39
N LEU A 167 -10.05 -3.84 23.35
CA LEU A 167 -11.02 -4.91 23.09
C LEU A 167 -12.28 -4.38 22.38
N ASP A 168 -12.84 -3.27 22.86
CA ASP A 168 -14.05 -2.67 22.27
C ASP A 168 -13.84 -2.30 20.80
N VAL A 169 -12.70 -1.67 20.49
CA VAL A 169 -12.37 -1.26 19.12
C VAL A 169 -12.12 -2.47 18.22
N GLN A 170 -11.41 -3.49 18.73
CA GLN A 170 -11.16 -4.70 17.96
C GLN A 170 -12.44 -5.50 17.72
N THR A 171 -13.36 -5.56 18.69
CA THR A 171 -14.67 -6.22 18.53
C THR A 171 -15.51 -5.50 17.48
N GLU A 172 -15.59 -4.17 17.55
CA GLU A 172 -16.31 -3.35 16.55
C GLU A 172 -15.74 -3.53 15.14
N SER A 173 -14.40 -3.61 15.02
CA SER A 173 -13.73 -3.72 13.73
C SER A 173 -13.79 -5.11 13.11
N LEU A 174 -13.70 -6.18 13.91
CA LEU A 174 -13.59 -7.56 13.42
C LEU A 174 -14.96 -8.27 13.34
N GLY A 175 -15.94 -7.77 14.10
CA GLY A 175 -17.28 -8.35 14.18
C GLY A 175 -17.32 -9.72 14.85
N ASP A 176 -18.52 -10.31 14.87
CA ASP A 176 -18.82 -11.53 15.64
C ASP A 176 -18.16 -12.81 15.07
N GLY A 177 -17.56 -12.73 13.89
CA GLY A 177 -16.88 -13.85 13.25
C GLY A 177 -15.51 -14.17 13.85
N ILE A 178 -14.93 -13.28 14.66
CA ILE A 178 -13.60 -13.43 15.24
C ILE A 178 -13.67 -13.59 16.75
N ILE A 179 -13.16 -14.71 17.24
CA ILE A 179 -13.05 -14.98 18.68
C ILE A 179 -11.76 -14.33 19.19
N GLN A 180 -11.89 -13.44 20.17
CA GLN A 180 -10.75 -12.85 20.87
C GLN A 180 -10.26 -13.82 21.95
N ASN A 181 -9.04 -14.33 21.77
CA ASN A 181 -8.45 -15.28 22.70
C ASN A 181 -8.00 -14.62 24.00
N GLU A 182 -7.80 -15.43 25.03
CA GLU A 182 -7.20 -14.98 26.30
C GLU A 182 -5.86 -14.26 26.05
N GLY A 183 -5.67 -13.11 26.71
CA GLY A 183 -4.49 -12.26 26.56
C GLY A 183 -4.50 -11.32 25.35
N TYR A 184 -5.58 -11.31 24.55
CA TYR A 184 -5.71 -10.37 23.42
C TYR A 184 -5.88 -8.92 23.85
N ASP A 185 -6.29 -8.68 25.10
CA ASP A 185 -6.58 -7.38 25.69
C ASP A 185 -5.34 -6.47 25.82
N ILE A 186 -4.14 -7.06 25.88
CA ILE A 186 -2.86 -6.33 25.96
C ILE A 186 -2.12 -6.19 24.63
N PHE A 187 -2.69 -6.68 23.51
CA PHE A 187 -1.99 -6.70 22.21
C PHE A 187 -1.63 -5.31 21.67
N TRP A 188 -2.31 -4.27 22.12
CA TRP A 188 -1.96 -2.88 21.78
C TRP A 188 -0.50 -2.55 22.14
N THR A 189 0.06 -3.18 23.18
CA THR A 189 1.45 -2.96 23.63
C THR A 189 2.50 -3.43 22.62
N TYR A 190 2.15 -4.38 21.76
CA TYR A 190 3.03 -4.92 20.72
C TYR A 190 3.13 -3.99 19.50
N ILE A 191 2.22 -3.02 19.36
CA ILE A 191 2.17 -2.14 18.19
C ILE A 191 3.11 -0.94 18.39
N PRO A 192 4.29 -0.89 17.75
CA PRO A 192 5.30 0.14 18.01
C PRO A 192 4.83 1.54 17.60
N HIS A 193 3.96 1.63 16.60
CA HIS A 193 3.46 2.90 16.07
C HIS A 193 2.75 3.74 17.13
N PHE A 194 2.05 3.10 18.09
CA PHE A 194 1.37 3.83 19.18
C PHE A 194 2.35 4.58 20.09
N ILE A 195 3.61 4.14 20.15
CA ILE A 195 4.63 4.70 21.04
C ILE A 195 5.57 5.63 20.26
N HIS A 196 6.04 5.17 19.11
CA HIS A 196 7.09 5.86 18.35
C HIS A 196 6.57 6.81 17.29
N SER A 197 5.32 6.66 16.84
CA SER A 197 4.73 7.48 15.79
C SER A 197 3.21 7.62 15.96
N PRO A 198 2.73 8.25 17.06
CA PRO A 198 1.31 8.36 17.33
C PRO A 198 0.54 8.98 16.16
N PHE A 199 -0.63 8.43 15.87
CA PHE A 199 -1.53 8.78 14.78
C PHE A 199 -0.93 8.61 13.38
N TYR A 200 0.18 7.89 13.20
CA TYR A 200 0.72 7.63 11.87
C TYR A 200 -0.10 6.58 11.09
N VAL A 201 -0.69 5.62 11.78
CA VAL A 201 -1.34 4.44 11.18
C VAL A 201 -2.43 4.75 10.16
N TYR A 202 -3.12 5.90 10.28
CA TYR A 202 -4.14 6.30 9.30
C TYR A 202 -3.57 6.51 7.89
N ALA A 203 -2.27 6.85 7.79
CA ALA A 203 -1.62 7.13 6.51
C ALA A 203 -1.62 5.88 5.60
N TYR A 204 -1.57 4.68 6.18
CA TYR A 204 -1.70 3.42 5.45
C TYR A 204 -3.07 3.28 4.80
N ALA A 205 -4.14 3.42 5.58
CA ALA A 205 -5.51 3.34 5.07
C ALA A 205 -5.80 4.46 4.04
N PHE A 206 -5.29 5.67 4.30
CA PHE A 206 -5.38 6.78 3.36
C PHE A 206 -4.70 6.45 2.03
N GLY A 207 -3.45 5.99 2.08
CA GLY A 207 -2.65 5.66 0.90
C GLY A 207 -3.30 4.54 0.08
N ASP A 208 -3.71 3.46 0.73
CA ASP A 208 -4.33 2.30 0.05
C ASP A 208 -5.66 2.69 -0.61
N CYS A 209 -6.56 3.38 0.11
CA CYS A 209 -7.82 3.83 -0.48
C CYS A 209 -7.61 4.87 -1.60
N LEU A 210 -6.61 5.74 -1.49
CA LEU A 210 -6.25 6.68 -2.55
C LEU A 210 -5.83 5.93 -3.82
N VAL A 211 -4.97 4.93 -3.68
CA VAL A 211 -4.49 4.13 -4.82
C VAL A 211 -5.59 3.27 -5.41
N ASN A 212 -6.41 2.62 -4.59
CA ASN A 212 -7.56 1.85 -5.07
C ASN A 212 -8.53 2.74 -5.85
N SER A 213 -8.72 3.99 -5.42
CA SER A 213 -9.55 4.96 -6.15
C SER A 213 -8.92 5.38 -7.48
N LEU A 214 -7.60 5.59 -7.53
CA LEU A 214 -6.87 5.82 -8.78
C LEU A 214 -6.99 4.62 -9.73
N TYR A 215 -6.87 3.40 -9.20
CA TYR A 215 -6.99 2.18 -9.99
C TYR A 215 -8.40 1.98 -10.54
N ALA A 216 -9.43 2.17 -9.70
CA ALA A 216 -10.83 2.12 -10.14
C ALA A 216 -11.13 3.18 -11.23
N GLN A 217 -10.52 4.36 -11.13
CA GLN A 217 -10.62 5.39 -12.17
C GLN A 217 -9.92 4.97 -13.46
N TYR A 218 -8.76 4.32 -13.36
CA TYR A 218 -8.06 3.73 -14.51
C TYR A 218 -8.90 2.67 -15.22
N GLU A 219 -9.58 1.79 -14.48
CA GLU A 219 -10.46 0.76 -15.05
C GLU A 219 -11.68 1.36 -15.76
N LYS A 220 -12.22 2.47 -15.26
CA LYS A 220 -13.37 3.18 -15.87
C LYS A 220 -12.98 4.02 -17.09
N SER A 221 -11.81 4.66 -17.05
CA SER A 221 -11.37 5.63 -18.07
C SER A 221 -9.85 5.59 -18.24
N SER A 222 -9.38 4.66 -19.05
CA SER A 222 -7.94 4.47 -19.33
C SER A 222 -7.35 5.52 -20.26
N GLU A 223 -8.16 6.19 -21.09
CA GLU A 223 -7.67 7.19 -22.04
C GLU A 223 -7.05 8.40 -21.33
N GLY A 224 -5.79 8.69 -21.65
CA GLY A 224 -5.02 9.77 -21.03
C GLY A 224 -4.62 9.51 -19.57
N PHE A 225 -4.95 8.34 -18.99
CA PHE A 225 -4.73 8.07 -17.57
C PHE A 225 -3.24 7.97 -17.26
N ALA A 226 -2.49 7.24 -18.10
CA ALA A 226 -1.07 7.04 -17.91
C ALA A 226 -0.33 8.38 -17.89
N GLU A 227 -0.63 9.28 -18.81
CA GLU A 227 -0.02 10.62 -18.90
C GLU A 227 -0.28 11.42 -17.62
N ARG A 228 -1.54 11.46 -17.14
CA ARG A 228 -1.87 12.11 -15.87
C ARG A 228 -1.15 11.47 -14.69
N TYR A 229 -1.04 10.14 -14.69
CA TYR A 229 -0.34 9.38 -13.66
C TYR A 229 1.16 9.68 -13.64
N PHE A 230 1.81 9.80 -14.79
CA PHE A 230 3.20 10.26 -14.87
C PHE A 230 3.39 11.67 -14.34
N GLU A 231 2.50 12.60 -14.66
CA GLU A 231 2.57 13.97 -14.12
C GLU A 231 2.37 13.99 -12.60
N LEU A 232 1.53 13.11 -12.06
CA LEU A 232 1.40 12.91 -10.62
C LEU A 232 2.73 12.47 -10.01
N LEU A 233 3.36 11.42 -10.54
CA LEU A 233 4.62 10.88 -10.00
C LEU A 233 5.80 11.85 -10.17
N LYS A 234 5.89 12.54 -11.30
CA LYS A 234 6.93 13.55 -11.57
C LYS A 234 6.86 14.76 -10.65
N ALA A 235 5.69 15.03 -10.06
CA ALA A 235 5.53 16.14 -9.14
C ALA A 235 6.28 15.91 -7.81
N GLY A 236 6.56 14.67 -7.41
CA GLY A 236 7.19 14.39 -6.11
C GLY A 236 6.42 15.06 -4.97
N GLY A 237 7.11 15.88 -4.18
CA GLY A 237 6.52 16.70 -3.12
C GLY A 237 6.23 18.16 -3.52
N SER A 238 6.30 18.51 -4.80
CA SER A 238 6.13 19.90 -5.28
C SER A 238 4.69 20.43 -5.24
N LYS A 239 3.68 19.55 -5.13
CA LYS A 239 2.26 19.91 -5.15
C LYS A 239 1.49 19.24 -4.04
N HIS A 240 0.40 19.88 -3.61
CA HIS A 240 -0.50 19.29 -2.63
C HIS A 240 -1.32 18.15 -3.25
N HIS A 241 -1.67 17.13 -2.44
CA HIS A 241 -2.39 15.95 -2.93
C HIS A 241 -3.72 16.31 -3.63
N SER A 242 -4.42 17.35 -3.18
CA SER A 242 -5.66 17.81 -3.82
C SER A 242 -5.45 18.29 -5.26
N GLU A 243 -4.34 18.95 -5.55
CA GLU A 243 -4.00 19.41 -6.90
C GLU A 243 -3.61 18.25 -7.81
N LEU A 244 -2.98 17.22 -7.23
CA LEU A 244 -2.54 16.03 -7.96
C LEU A 244 -3.69 15.08 -8.28
N LEU A 245 -4.74 15.04 -7.45
CA LEU A 245 -5.91 14.20 -7.65
C LEU A 245 -6.97 14.84 -8.57
N ALA A 246 -7.02 16.17 -8.65
CA ALA A 246 -8.01 16.90 -9.46
C ALA A 246 -8.04 16.47 -10.96
N PRO A 247 -6.91 16.20 -11.65
CA PRO A 247 -6.92 15.71 -13.03
C PRO A 247 -7.61 14.35 -13.21
N PHE A 248 -7.75 13.58 -12.15
CA PHE A 248 -8.45 12.29 -12.16
C PHE A 248 -9.93 12.42 -11.79
N GLY A 249 -10.40 13.63 -11.48
CA GLY A 249 -11.76 13.86 -10.96
C GLY A 249 -11.93 13.35 -9.53
N LEU A 250 -10.84 13.22 -8.77
CA LEU A 250 -10.83 12.65 -7.43
C LEU A 250 -10.63 13.75 -6.39
N ASP A 251 -11.45 13.72 -5.32
CA ASP A 251 -11.35 14.64 -4.18
C ASP A 251 -11.39 13.87 -2.86
N ALA A 252 -10.29 13.92 -2.11
CA ALA A 252 -10.16 13.29 -0.79
C ALA A 252 -11.13 13.85 0.27
N LYS A 253 -11.77 15.00 0.01
CA LYS A 253 -12.82 15.58 0.88
C LYS A 253 -14.20 15.00 0.61
N ASP A 254 -14.41 14.36 -0.54
CA ASP A 254 -15.67 13.71 -0.88
C ASP A 254 -15.72 12.29 -0.27
N PRO A 255 -16.69 11.96 0.59
CA PRO A 255 -16.87 10.59 1.09
C PRO A 255 -16.97 9.54 -0.02
N ASN A 256 -17.54 9.89 -1.18
CA ASN A 256 -17.67 8.96 -2.31
C ASN A 256 -16.32 8.53 -2.89
N PHE A 257 -15.28 9.35 -2.75
CA PHE A 257 -13.91 8.99 -3.12
C PHE A 257 -13.44 7.78 -2.31
N TRP A 258 -13.66 7.79 -1.00
CA TRP A 258 -13.27 6.68 -0.13
C TRP A 258 -14.12 5.43 -0.39
N SER A 259 -15.42 5.61 -0.64
CA SER A 259 -16.31 4.50 -1.05
C SER A 259 -15.85 3.84 -2.35
N LEU A 260 -15.29 4.60 -3.31
CA LEU A 260 -14.73 4.03 -4.53
C LEU A 260 -13.54 3.11 -4.23
N GLY A 261 -12.61 3.56 -3.37
CA GLY A 261 -11.48 2.73 -2.95
C GLY A 261 -11.91 1.45 -2.22
N LEU A 262 -12.94 1.53 -1.37
CA LEU A 262 -13.51 0.36 -0.67
C LEU A 262 -14.23 -0.60 -1.62
N SER A 263 -14.90 -0.10 -2.67
CA SER A 263 -15.59 -0.95 -3.65
C SER A 263 -14.65 -1.90 -4.40
N MET A 264 -13.36 -1.55 -4.52
CA MET A 264 -12.34 -2.46 -5.06
C MET A 264 -12.09 -3.65 -4.13
N ILE A 265 -12.09 -3.43 -2.81
CA ILE A 265 -11.94 -4.49 -1.82
C ILE A 265 -13.17 -5.40 -1.86
N GLU A 266 -14.37 -4.81 -1.90
CA GLU A 266 -15.63 -5.54 -2.05
C GLU A 266 -15.63 -6.42 -3.30
N GLY A 267 -15.24 -5.88 -4.46
CA GLY A 267 -15.16 -6.65 -5.70
C GLY A 267 -14.15 -7.81 -5.66
N LEU A 268 -13.04 -7.67 -4.94
CA LEU A 268 -12.09 -8.78 -4.73
C LEU A 268 -12.64 -9.85 -3.77
N ILE A 269 -13.43 -9.45 -2.78
CA ILE A 269 -14.15 -10.39 -1.89
C ILE A 269 -15.20 -11.16 -2.71
N ASP A 270 -16.00 -10.48 -3.53
CA ASP A 270 -16.98 -11.12 -4.41
C ASP A 270 -16.31 -12.13 -5.36
N GLU A 271 -15.16 -11.76 -5.93
CA GLU A 271 -14.38 -12.66 -6.79
C GLU A 271 -13.80 -13.85 -6.02
N LEU A 272 -13.37 -13.64 -4.77
CA LEU A 272 -12.91 -14.72 -3.88
C LEU A 272 -14.05 -15.69 -3.55
N GLU A 273 -15.23 -15.19 -3.20
CA GLU A 273 -16.41 -16.01 -2.90
C GLU A 273 -16.84 -16.85 -4.12
N ALA A 274 -16.86 -16.25 -5.30
CA ALA A 274 -17.17 -16.94 -6.54
C ALA A 274 -16.14 -18.00 -6.95
N THR A 275 -14.91 -17.92 -6.43
CA THR A 275 -13.82 -18.85 -6.71
C THR A 275 -13.57 -19.87 -5.60
N SER A 276 -14.44 -19.91 -4.58
CA SER A 276 -14.35 -20.87 -3.48
C SER A 276 -14.32 -22.32 -4.00
N PRO A 277 -13.29 -23.11 -3.67
CA PRO A 277 -13.03 -24.42 -4.27
C PRO A 277 -13.99 -25.54 -3.81
#